data_AF-A0A536XY17-F1
#
_entry.id   AF-A0A536XY17-F1
#
_cell.length_a   1.000
_cell.length_b   1.000
_cell.length_c   1.000
_cell.angle_alpha   90.00
_cell.angle_beta   90.00
_cell.angle_gamma   90.00
#
_symmetry.space_group_name_H-M   'P 1'
#
loop_
_entity.id
_entity.type
_entity.pdbx_description
1 polymer ?
#
loop_
_entity_poly.entity_id
_entity_poly.type
_entity_poly.pdbx_seq_one_letter_code
_entity_poly.pdbx_strand_id
1 'polypeptide(L)'
;MKGSWPALLLAPVLALAAIALGYALVTPACERAQAWLLHAAMLMLFLLCTASTLGAWRSLQAGRHELLPLISTWSGAFFCAVILLQWIALFIVPPCMHSP
;
A
#
# COMPACT_ATOMS: atom_id res chain seq x y z
N MET A 1 8.43 -26.48 0.02
CA MET A 1 7.77 -25.76 1.13
C MET A 1 8.67 -24.71 1.80
N LYS A 2 9.42 -23.89 1.05
CA LYS A 2 10.26 -22.82 1.61
C LYS A 2 10.04 -21.57 0.75
N GLY A 3 9.24 -20.61 1.19
CA GLY A 3 9.20 -19.29 0.52
C GLY A 3 7.91 -18.46 0.54
N SER A 4 6.78 -18.92 1.09
CA SER A 4 5.53 -18.13 1.05
C SER A 4 5.27 -17.23 2.26
N TRP A 5 5.98 -17.44 3.38
CA TRP A 5 5.87 -16.63 4.60
C TRP A 5 6.13 -15.13 4.45
N PRO A 6 7.13 -14.65 3.67
CA PRO A 6 7.36 -13.21 3.55
C PRO A 6 6.17 -12.48 2.90
N ALA A 7 5.41 -13.13 2.01
CA ALA A 7 4.24 -12.53 1.37
C ALA A 7 3.09 -12.27 2.36
N LEU A 8 2.91 -13.16 3.35
CA LEU A 8 1.89 -13.00 4.40
C LEU A 8 2.20 -11.83 5.35
N LEU A 9 3.47 -11.58 5.63
CA LEU A 9 3.89 -10.49 6.53
C LEU A 9 4.07 -9.17 5.80
N LEU A 10 4.40 -9.19 4.50
CA LEU A 10 4.62 -7.96 3.73
C LEU A 10 3.36 -7.10 3.66
N ALA A 11 2.19 -7.71 3.43
CA ALA A 11 0.93 -6.98 3.24
C ALA A 11 0.54 -6.11 4.45
N PRO A 12 0.47 -6.63 5.70
CA PRO A 12 0.16 -5.79 6.86
C PRO A 12 1.29 -4.79 7.18
N VAL A 13 2.55 -5.13 6.92
CA VAL A 13 3.69 -4.21 7.12
C VAL A 13 3.64 -3.03 6.14
N LEU A 14 3.27 -3.26 4.88
CA LEU A 14 3.07 -2.22 3.87
C LEU A 14 1.92 -1.28 4.24
N ALA A 15 0.85 -1.81 4.82
CA ALA A 15 -0.28 -1.01 5.29
C ALA A 15 0.08 -0.14 6.50
N LEU A 16 0.80 -0.72 7.47
CA LEU A 16 1.35 0.02 8.61
C LEU A 16 2.33 1.10 8.15
N ALA A 17 3.19 0.79 7.17
CA ALA A 17 4.11 1.76 6.58
C ALA A 17 3.36 2.91 5.89
N ALA A 18 2.25 2.64 5.19
CA ALA A 18 1.44 3.67 4.55
C ALA A 18 0.81 4.64 5.57
N ILE A 19 0.30 4.12 6.69
CA ILE A 19 -0.25 4.94 7.78
C ILE A 19 0.86 5.77 8.45
N ALA A 20 2.00 5.14 8.74
CA ALA A 20 3.15 5.82 9.36
C ALA A 20 3.73 6.93 8.47
N LEU A 21 3.84 6.69 7.15
CA LEU A 21 4.26 7.72 6.20
C LEU A 21 3.25 8.86 6.13
N GLY A 22 1.95 8.58 6.15
CA GLY A 22 0.91 9.60 6.18
C GLY A 22 1.09 10.57 7.36
N TYR A 23 1.28 10.05 8.57
CA TYR A 23 1.52 10.88 9.75
C TYR A 23 2.87 11.61 9.72
N ALA A 24 3.93 10.97 9.23
CA ALA A 24 5.27 11.56 9.23
C ALA A 24 5.47 12.61 8.13
N LEU A 25 4.80 12.48 6.98
CA LEU A 25 4.99 13.38 5.82
C LEU A 25 4.00 14.54 5.75
N VAL A 26 2.88 14.52 6.49
CA VAL A 26 1.89 15.61 6.46
C VAL A 26 2.51 16.96 6.87
N THR A 27 3.25 17.01 7.97
CA THR A 27 3.91 18.23 8.48
C THR A 27 4.94 18.81 7.50
N PRO A 28 5.96 18.07 7.04
CA PRO A 28 6.95 18.63 6.11
C PRO A 28 6.38 18.91 4.71
N ALA A 29 5.31 18.21 4.28
CA ALA A 29 4.69 18.48 2.99
C ALA A 29 3.92 19.81 2.98
N CYS A 30 3.29 20.19 4.10
CA CYS A 30 2.63 21.49 4.20
C CYS A 30 3.63 22.64 4.38
N GLU A 31 4.75 22.45 5.08
CA GLU A 31 5.79 23.49 5.16
C GLU A 31 6.46 23.76 3.80
N ARG A 32 6.60 22.74 2.94
CA ARG A 32 7.21 22.90 1.61
C ARG A 32 6.20 23.24 0.51
N ALA A 33 4.91 23.34 0.81
CA ALA A 33 3.82 23.51 -0.16
C ALA A 33 3.85 22.52 -1.35
N GLN A 34 4.45 21.35 -1.16
CA GLN A 34 4.72 20.37 -2.23
C GLN A 34 3.92 19.09 -2.00
N ALA A 35 2.67 19.08 -2.46
CA ALA A 35 1.79 17.91 -2.42
C ALA A 35 2.30 16.73 -3.26
N TRP A 36 3.17 16.98 -4.25
CA TRP A 36 3.66 15.96 -5.19
C TRP A 36 4.44 14.82 -4.50
N LEU A 37 5.16 15.11 -3.40
CA LEU A 37 5.92 14.13 -2.63
C LEU A 37 5.00 13.08 -1.99
N LEU A 38 3.84 13.50 -1.48
CA LEU A 38 2.82 12.61 -0.92
C LEU A 38 2.20 11.73 -2.01
N HIS A 39 1.89 12.29 -3.17
CA HIS A 39 1.36 11.51 -4.29
C HIS A 39 2.40 10.51 -4.82
N ALA A 40 3.67 10.90 -4.92
CA ALA A 40 4.75 10.00 -5.36
C ALA A 40 4.96 8.83 -4.37
N ALA A 41 4.94 9.12 -3.07
CA ALA A 41 5.04 8.09 -2.03
C ALA A 41 3.86 7.11 -2.07
N MET A 42 2.62 7.61 -2.19
CA MET A 42 1.43 6.78 -2.29
C MET A 42 1.42 5.93 -3.57
N LEU A 43 1.83 6.49 -4.70
CA LEU A 43 1.97 5.77 -5.96
C LEU A 43 3.00 4.63 -5.84
N MET A 44 4.14 4.90 -5.20
CA MET A 44 5.19 3.89 -4.98
C MET A 44 4.69 2.75 -4.09
N LEU A 45 3.99 3.06 -3.00
CA LEU A 45 3.37 2.07 -2.11
C LEU A 45 2.31 1.23 -2.84
N PHE A 46 1.48 1.85 -3.68
CA PHE A 46 0.49 1.16 -4.50
C PHE A 46 1.15 0.20 -5.50
N LEU A 47 2.23 0.63 -6.17
CA LEU A 47 2.99 -0.20 -7.10
C LEU A 47 3.65 -1.40 -6.40
N LEU A 48 4.23 -1.20 -5.22
CA LEU A 48 4.81 -2.29 -4.42
C LEU A 48 3.73 -3.29 -3.99
N CYS A 49 2.58 -2.79 -3.52
CA CYS A 49 1.46 -3.64 -3.11
C CYS A 49 0.89 -4.46 -4.28
N THR A 50 0.67 -3.83 -5.43
CA THR A 50 0.19 -4.52 -6.64
C THR A 50 1.21 -5.52 -7.18
N ALA A 51 2.50 -5.18 -7.20
CA ALA A 51 3.57 -6.09 -7.62
C ALA A 51 3.65 -7.34 -6.72
N SER A 52 3.54 -7.16 -5.40
CA SER A 52 3.52 -8.27 -4.44
C SER A 52 2.28 -9.16 -4.61
N THR A 53 1.11 -8.54 -4.85
CA THR A 53 -0.15 -9.24 -5.10
C THR A 53 -0.11 -10.02 -6.42
N LEU A 54 0.47 -9.44 -7.47
CA LEU A 54 0.69 -10.10 -8.76
C LEU A 54 1.67 -11.28 -8.64
N GLY A 55 2.70 -11.16 -7.80
CA GLY A 55 3.60 -12.27 -7.49
C GLY A 55 2.88 -13.42 -6.81
N ALA A 56 2.05 -13.12 -5.80
CA ALA A 56 1.20 -14.11 -5.13
C ALA A 56 0.21 -14.76 -6.11
N TRP A 57 -0.44 -13.98 -6.98
CA TRP A 57 -1.36 -14.47 -8.01
C TRP A 57 -0.67 -15.41 -9.00
N ARG A 58 0.52 -15.06 -9.49
CA ARG A 58 1.29 -15.92 -10.39
C ARG A 58 1.68 -17.23 -9.71
N SER A 59 2.06 -17.17 -8.42
CA SER A 59 2.34 -18.37 -7.64
C SER A 59 1.11 -19.27 -7.46
N LEU A 60 -0.08 -18.67 -7.29
CA LEU A 60 -1.37 -19.37 -7.21
C LEU A 60 -1.74 -20.05 -8.53
N GLN A 61 -1.44 -19.42 -9.67
CA GLN A 61 -1.68 -20.05 -10.97
C GLN A 61 -0.69 -21.16 -11.30
N ALA A 62 0.56 -21.07 -10.79
CA ALA A 62 1.58 -22.09 -11.00
C ALA A 62 1.42 -23.32 -10.07
N GLY A 63 0.85 -23.14 -8.87
CA GLY A 63 0.64 -24.22 -7.89
C GLY A 63 -0.84 -24.57 -7.71
N ARG A 64 -1.22 -25.84 -7.88
CA ARG A 64 -2.60 -26.30 -7.63
C ARG A 64 -2.98 -26.15 -6.15
N HIS A 65 -3.96 -25.31 -5.86
CA HIS A 65 -4.80 -25.31 -4.64
C HIS A 65 -4.06 -25.22 -3.29
N GLU A 66 -3.12 -24.29 -3.14
CA GLU A 66 -2.65 -23.93 -1.80
C GLU A 66 -3.50 -22.80 -1.21
N LEU A 67 -4.02 -22.99 0.02
CA LEU A 67 -4.82 -21.96 0.72
C LEU A 67 -4.01 -20.70 1.04
N LEU A 68 -2.70 -20.85 1.24
CA LEU A 68 -1.78 -19.75 1.58
C LEU A 68 -1.70 -18.66 0.51
N PRO A 69 -1.42 -18.96 -0.78
CA PRO A 69 -1.43 -17.94 -1.83
C PRO A 69 -2.83 -17.35 -2.07
N LEU A 70 -3.91 -18.10 -1.83
CA LEU A 70 -5.27 -17.56 -1.91
C LEU A 70 -5.48 -16.46 -0.87
N ILE A 71 -5.21 -16.73 0.41
CA ILE A 71 -5.33 -15.75 1.51
C ILE A 71 -4.43 -14.54 1.24
N SER A 72 -3.20 -14.76 0.78
CA SER A 72 -2.27 -13.69 0.42
C SER A 72 -2.77 -12.81 -0.74
N THR A 73 -3.50 -13.39 -1.69
CA THR A 73 -4.05 -12.64 -2.83
C THR A 73 -5.24 -11.78 -2.39
N TRP A 74 -6.13 -12.33 -1.53
CA TRP A 74 -7.26 -11.59 -0.97
C TRP A 74 -6.80 -10.46 -0.04
N SER A 75 -5.80 -10.71 0.82
CA SER A 75 -5.24 -9.66 1.67
C SER A 75 -4.51 -8.58 0.86
N GLY A 76 -3.73 -8.98 -0.16
CA GLY A 76 -3.07 -8.05 -1.07
C GLY A 76 -4.06 -7.17 -1.85
N ALA A 77 -5.14 -7.77 -2.36
CA ALA A 77 -6.22 -7.03 -3.03
C ALA A 77 -6.91 -6.04 -2.08
N PHE A 78 -7.20 -6.45 -0.85
CA PHE A 78 -7.79 -5.59 0.17
C PHE A 78 -6.88 -4.39 0.49
N PHE A 79 -5.59 -4.63 0.72
CA PHE A 79 -4.65 -3.54 1.02
C PHE A 79 -4.36 -2.63 -0.18
N CYS A 80 -4.36 -3.16 -1.41
CA CYS A 80 -4.35 -2.32 -2.62
C CYS A 80 -5.55 -1.37 -2.65
N ALA A 81 -6.75 -1.88 -2.32
CA ALA A 81 -7.96 -1.08 -2.27
C ALA A 81 -7.88 -0.01 -1.17
N VAL A 82 -7.33 -0.34 0.02
CA VAL A 82 -7.13 0.63 1.11
C VAL A 82 -6.18 1.75 0.67
N ILE A 83 -5.00 1.42 0.11
CA ILE A 83 -4.04 2.43 -0.37
C ILE A 83 -4.68 3.32 -1.45
N LEU A 84 -5.45 2.72 -2.36
CA LEU A 84 -6.14 3.46 -3.42
C LEU A 84 -7.21 4.40 -2.85
N LEU A 85 -8.01 3.94 -1.87
CA LEU A 85 -8.94 4.81 -1.14
C LEU A 85 -8.23 5.95 -0.41
N GLN A 86 -7.11 5.66 0.26
CA GLN A 86 -6.30 6.65 0.95
C GLN A 86 -5.77 7.72 -0.03
N TRP A 87 -5.31 7.29 -1.20
CA TRP A 87 -4.81 8.17 -2.25
C TRP A 87 -5.92 9.04 -2.85
N ILE A 88 -7.12 8.48 -3.05
CA ILE A 88 -8.31 9.24 -3.47
C ILE A 88 -8.69 10.28 -2.41
N ALA A 89 -8.69 9.91 -1.12
CA ALA A 89 -8.99 10.84 -0.04
C ALA A 89 -8.02 12.03 -0.01
N LEU A 90 -6.73 11.79 -0.30
CA LEU A 90 -5.69 12.83 -0.45
C LEU A 90 -5.98 13.82 -1.59
N PHE A 91 -6.66 13.39 -2.66
CA PHE A 91 -7.10 14.30 -3.73
C PHE A 91 -8.30 15.16 -3.33
N ILE A 92 -9.20 14.63 -2.48
CA ILE A 92 -10.44 15.32 -2.08
C ILE A 92 -10.18 16.29 -0.92
N VAL A 93 -9.35 15.90 0.04
CA VAL A 93 -9.05 16.68 1.25
C VAL A 93 -7.59 17.16 1.16
N PRO A 94 -7.33 18.39 0.67
CA PRO A 94 -5.98 18.91 0.64
C PRO A 94 -5.48 19.08 2.09
N PRO A 95 -4.31 18.49 2.43
CA PRO A 95 -3.85 18.36 3.82
C PRO A 95 -3.50 19.70 4.48
N CYS A 96 -3.44 20.79 3.71
CA CYS A 96 -2.93 22.08 4.17
C CYS A 96 -4.02 23.15 4.35
N MET A 97 -5.30 22.79 4.40
CA MET A 97 -6.37 23.77 4.70
C MET A 97 -6.36 24.30 6.15
N HIS A 98 -5.56 23.70 7.04
CA HIS A 98 -5.53 24.04 8.47
C HIS A 98 -4.13 24.38 8.99
N SER A 99 -3.29 24.99 8.15
CA SER A 99 -2.06 25.64 8.65
C SER A 99 -2.41 27.07 9.03
N PRO A 100 -2.28 27.48 10.32
CA PRO A 100 -2.45 28.87 10.72
C PRO A 100 -1.38 29.79 10.12
#